data_AF-A0A7V8X638-F1
#
_entry.id   AF-A0A7V8X638-F1
#
_cell.length_a   1.000
_cell.length_b   1.000
_cell.length_c   1.000
_cell.angle_alpha   90.00
_cell.angle_beta   90.00
_cell.angle_gamma   90.00
#
_symmetry.space_group_name_H-M   'P 1'
#
loop_
_entity.id
_entity.type
_entity.pdbx_description
1 polymer ?
#
loop_
_entity_poly.entity_id
_entity_poly.type
_entity_poly.pdbx_seq_one_letter_code
_entity_poly.pdbx_strand_id
1 'polypeptide(L)' 'EAVIQSVRREAAKECPPELAGAPWIDRCVEDVVTELWPSPVKSFVPLLAMRHVRCCIQAGSCDCGEC' A
#
# COMPACT_ATOMS: atom_id res chain seq x y z
N GLU A 1 5.13 9.34 -8.37
CA GLU A 1 6.09 9.12 -7.26
C GLU A 1 5.64 9.65 -5.89
N ALA A 2 5.17 10.90 -5.75
CA ALA A 2 4.81 11.46 -4.42
C ALA A 2 3.75 10.65 -3.63
N VAL A 3 2.74 10.09 -4.32
CA VAL A 3 1.71 9.25 -3.67
C VAL A 3 2.28 7.93 -3.16
N ILE A 4 3.11 7.25 -3.96
CA ILE A 4 3.78 6.00 -3.58
C ILE A 4 4.64 6.22 -2.32
N GLN A 5 5.42 7.30 -2.28
CA GLN A 5 6.24 7.65 -1.12
C GLN A 5 5.40 7.93 0.13
N SER A 6 4.26 8.62 -0.03
CA SER A 6 3.33 8.87 1.08
C SER A 6 2.74 7.56 1.63
N VAL A 7 2.25 6.68 0.75
CA VAL A 7 1.64 5.40 1.14
C VAL A 7 2.69 4.48 1.78
N ARG A 8 3.91 4.40 1.24
CA ARG A 8 5.03 3.65 1.84
C ARG A 8 5.35 4.14 3.26
N ARG A 9 5.42 5.46 3.45
CA ARG A 9 5.72 6.03 4.77
C ARG A 9 4.64 5.69 5.80
N GLU A 10 3.37 5.75 5.42
CA GLU A 10 2.27 5.40 6.32
C GLU A 10 2.22 3.88 6.56
N ALA A 11 2.42 3.06 5.53
CA ALA A 11 2.51 1.62 5.66
C ALA A 11 3.64 1.20 6.62
N ALA A 12 4.80 1.84 6.54
CA ALA A 12 5.93 1.58 7.45
C ALA A 12 5.63 1.92 8.92
N LYS A 13 4.70 2.86 9.19
CA LYS A 13 4.27 3.17 10.56
C LYS A 13 3.31 2.12 11.13
N GLU A 14 2.52 1.49 10.27
CA GLU A 14 1.57 0.45 10.66
C GLU A 14 2.18 -0.96 10.66
N CYS A 15 3.27 -1.15 9.92
CA CYS A 15 4.00 -2.40 9.89
C CYS A 15 4.65 -2.70 11.25
N PRO A 16 4.64 -3.97 11.67
CA PRO A 16 5.59 -4.46 12.65
C PRO A 16 7.02 -4.08 12.23
N PRO A 17 7.92 -3.72 13.15
CA PRO A 17 9.28 -3.30 12.82
C PRO A 17 10.09 -4.38 12.08
N GLU A 18 9.76 -5.65 12.28
CA GLU A 18 10.35 -6.78 11.53
C GLU A 18 9.92 -6.86 10.07
N LEU A 19 8.78 -6.25 9.73
CA LEU A 19 8.23 -6.18 8.37
C LEU A 19 8.45 -4.79 7.74
N ALA A 20 8.81 -3.78 8.52
CA ALA A 20 9.05 -2.43 8.02
C ALA A 20 10.24 -2.43 7.02
N GLY A 21 9.93 -2.32 5.73
CA GLY A 21 10.91 -2.41 4.64
C GLY A 21 10.97 -3.78 3.94
N ALA A 22 10.01 -4.66 4.21
CA ALA A 22 9.89 -5.89 3.45
C ALA A 22 9.54 -5.59 1.98
N PRO A 23 10.21 -6.22 1.00
CA PRO A 23 10.08 -5.88 -0.42
C PRO A 23 8.67 -6.11 -0.98
N TRP A 24 7.89 -6.99 -0.34
CA TRP A 24 6.51 -7.23 -0.72
C TRP A 24 5.57 -6.08 -0.34
N ILE A 25 5.91 -5.25 0.67
CA ILE A 25 5.14 -4.05 1.00
C ILE A 25 5.37 -2.99 -0.06
N ASP A 26 6.62 -2.72 -0.42
CA ASP A 26 6.95 -1.75 -1.47
C ASP A 26 6.26 -2.13 -2.79
N ARG A 27 6.27 -3.42 -3.14
CA ARG A 27 5.55 -3.96 -4.30
C ARG A 27 4.03 -3.82 -4.16
N CYS A 28 3.43 -4.15 -3.01
CA CYS A 28 1.99 -3.98 -2.77
C CYS A 28 1.57 -2.51 -2.96
N VAL A 29 2.36 -1.57 -2.42
CA VAL A 29 2.09 -0.14 -2.59
C VAL A 29 2.15 0.27 -4.06
N GLU A 30 3.18 -0.14 -4.78
CA GLU A 30 3.33 0.20 -6.21
C GLU A 30 2.19 -0.36 -7.06
N ASP A 31 1.82 -1.62 -6.84
CA ASP A 31 0.79 -2.31 -7.59
C ASP A 31 -0.58 -1.65 -7.37
N VAL A 32 -0.96 -1.48 -6.11
CA VAL A 32 -2.24 -0.85 -5.72
C VAL A 32 -2.34 0.59 -6.17
N VAL A 33 -1.27 1.39 -6.03
CA VAL A 33 -1.28 2.79 -6.50
C VAL A 33 -1.41 2.83 -8.02
N THR A 34 -0.75 1.91 -8.74
CA THR A 34 -0.83 1.84 -10.21
C THR A 34 -2.22 1.43 -10.67
N GLU A 35 -2.86 0.48 -9.99
CA GLU A 35 -4.24 0.06 -10.26
C GLU A 35 -5.26 1.18 -10.02
N LEU A 36 -5.08 1.95 -8.95
CA LEU A 36 -5.99 3.04 -8.59
C LEU A 36 -5.72 4.35 -9.35
N TRP A 37 -4.52 4.53 -9.92
CA TRP A 37 -4.13 5.73 -10.67
C TRP A 37 -5.03 6.12 -11.85
N PRO A 38 -5.54 5.18 -12.69
CA PRO A 38 -6.49 5.51 -13.75
C PRO A 38 -7.87 5.97 -13.25
N SER A 39 -8.16 5.85 -11.95
CA SER A 39 -9.45 6.27 -11.38
C SER A 39 -9.71 7.77 -11.54
N PRO A 40 -10.96 8.20 -11.82
CA PRO A 40 -11.33 9.62 -11.90
C PRO A 40 -11.14 10.37 -10.59
N VAL A 41 -10.97 9.66 -9.46
CA VAL A 41 -10.90 10.23 -8.11
C VAL A 41 -9.47 10.12 -7.53
N LYS A 42 -8.48 10.61 -8.29
CA LYS A 42 -7.04 10.54 -7.93
C LYS A 42 -6.70 11.07 -6.54
N SER A 43 -7.45 12.05 -6.04
CA SER A 43 -7.26 12.63 -4.71
C SER A 43 -7.45 11.63 -3.56
N PHE A 44 -8.19 10.54 -3.78
CA PHE A 44 -8.44 9.50 -2.77
C PHE A 44 -7.53 8.28 -2.94
N VAL A 45 -6.70 8.23 -3.99
CA VAL A 45 -5.77 7.12 -4.23
C VAL A 45 -4.91 6.83 -2.99
N PRO A 46 -4.34 7.81 -2.25
CA PRO A 46 -3.57 7.50 -1.06
C PRO A 46 -4.39 6.75 0.02
N LEU A 47 -5.65 7.16 0.22
CA LEU A 47 -6.53 6.57 1.24
C LEU A 47 -6.98 5.15 0.84
N LEU A 48 -7.36 4.98 -0.42
CA LEU A 48 -7.74 3.69 -0.98
C LEU A 48 -6.54 2.73 -0.99
N ALA A 49 -5.37 3.21 -1.42
CA ALA A 49 -4.16 2.41 -1.44
C ALA A 49 -3.75 1.95 -0.04
N MET A 50 -3.82 2.84 0.95
CA MET A 50 -3.55 2.47 2.35
C MET A 50 -4.49 1.39 2.87
N ARG A 51 -5.76 1.38 2.45
CA ARG A 51 -6.71 0.34 2.85
C ARG A 51 -6.28 -1.05 2.36
N HIS A 52 -5.89 -1.18 1.09
CA HIS A 52 -5.38 -2.45 0.56
C HIS A 52 -4.04 -2.83 1.18
N VAL A 53 -3.13 -1.87 1.34
CA VAL A 53 -1.81 -2.12 1.94
C VAL A 53 -1.92 -2.58 3.39
N ARG A 54 -2.87 -2.08 4.18
CA ARG A 54 -3.15 -2.60 5.53
C ARG A 54 -3.49 -4.08 5.53
N CYS A 55 -4.23 -4.55 4.51
CA CYS A 55 -4.45 -5.97 4.36
C CYS A 55 -3.17 -6.72 4.03
N CYS A 56 -2.34 -6.19 3.12
CA CYS A 56 -0.99 -6.72 2.87
C CYS A 56 -0.21 -6.92 4.17
N ILE A 57 -0.23 -5.92 5.05
CA ILE A 57 0.44 -5.95 6.34
C ILE A 57 -0.14 -7.02 7.26
N GLN A 58 -1.47 -7.11 7.38
CA GLN A 58 -2.14 -8.08 8.25
C GLN A 58 -1.95 -9.53 7.80
N ALA A 59 -1.96 -9.78 6.50
CA ALA A 59 -1.70 -11.12 5.95
C ALA A 59 -0.22 -11.48 5.95
N GLY A 60 0.69 -10.51 6.16
CA GLY A 60 2.13 -10.68 6.02
C GLY A 60 2.57 -10.98 4.58
N SER A 61 1.74 -10.66 3.57
CA SER A 61 2.04 -10.92 2.17
C SER A 61 1.30 -9.93 1.25
N CYS A 62 1.85 -9.72 0.05
CA CYS A 62 1.20 -8.89 -0.98
C CYS A 62 0.02 -9.60 -1.68
N ASP A 63 -0.18 -10.90 -1.43
CA ASP A 63 -1.28 -11.69 -1.99
C ASP A 63 -2.55 -11.52 -1.14
N CYS A 64 -2.91 -10.26 -0.91
CA CYS A 64 -4.16 -9.93 -0.24
C CYS A 64 -5.22 -9.80 -1.31
N GLY A 65 -6.03 -10.85 -1.48
CA GLY A 65 -7.16 -10.85 -2.41
C GLY A 65 -8.21 -9.78 -2.07
N GLU A 66 -9.42 -10.20 -1.70
CA GLU A 66 -10.51 -9.26 -1.42
C GLU A 66 -10.43 -8.68 0.00
N CYS A 67 -9.81 -7.52 0.08
CA CYS A 67 -10.04 -6.48 1.07
C CYS A 67 -10.62 -5.23 0.40
#